data_AF-A0A4Y2ATX5-F1
#
_entry.id   AF-A0A4Y2ATX5-F1
#
_cell.length_a   1.000
_cell.length_b   1.000
_cell.length_c   1.000
_cell.angle_alpha   90.00
_cell.angle_beta   90.00
_cell.angle_gamma   90.00
#
_symmetry.space_group_name_H-M   'P 1'
#
loop_
_entity.id
_entity.type
_entity.pdbx_description
1 polymer ?
#
loop_
_entity_poly.entity_id
_entity_poly.type
_entity_poly.pdbx_seq_one_letter_code
_entity_poly.pdbx_strand_id
1 'polypeptide(L)'
;MGHSISEVAMKFVFSRTTISRVYHEYRESGKTSNLRHRCGRKKIMQERDQRRLTRIIKRDRRATLPQIAADFNAGPSTNVSVRTFQRNIIDMGFRSRRPTHVPLMTARY
;
A
#
# COMPACT_ATOMS: atom_id res chain seq x y z
N MET A 1 15.23 -44.89 2.94
CA MET A 1 14.31 -44.99 4.09
C MET A 1 13.59 -43.67 4.24
N GLY A 2 12.26 -43.67 4.36
CA GLY A 2 11.46 -42.46 4.55
C GLY A 2 11.14 -42.24 6.03
N HIS A 3 11.11 -40.99 6.47
CA HIS A 3 10.64 -40.63 7.81
C HIS A 3 9.11 -40.47 7.82
N SER A 4 8.48 -40.86 8.93
CA SER A 4 7.05 -40.57 9.11
C SER A 4 6.80 -39.07 9.31
N ILE A 5 5.60 -38.60 8.99
CA ILE A 5 5.23 -37.17 9.19
C ILE A 5 5.43 -36.74 10.66
N SER A 6 5.16 -37.64 11.60
CA SER A 6 5.32 -37.38 13.04
C SER A 6 6.79 -37.23 13.43
N GLU A 7 7.69 -38.07 12.92
CA GLU A 7 9.14 -37.95 13.16
C GLU A 7 9.69 -36.62 12.64
N VAL A 8 9.29 -36.23 11.43
CA VAL A 8 9.70 -34.95 10.83
C VAL A 8 9.15 -33.77 11.64
N ALA A 9 7.89 -33.84 12.07
CA ALA A 9 7.27 -32.81 12.91
C ALA A 9 8.01 -32.62 14.25
N MET A 10 8.38 -33.73 14.92
CA MET A 10 9.18 -33.68 16.15
C MET A 10 10.58 -33.12 15.91
N LYS A 11 11.26 -33.57 14.84
CA LYS A 11 12.62 -33.15 14.50
C LYS A 11 12.74 -31.65 14.25
N PHE A 12 11.77 -31.07 13.54
CA PHE A 12 11.78 -29.66 13.16
C PHE A 12 10.89 -28.78 14.03
N VAL A 13 10.25 -29.34 15.07
CA VAL A 13 9.40 -28.62 16.03
C VAL A 13 8.27 -27.84 15.32
N PHE A 14 7.68 -28.45 14.30
CA PHE A 14 6.50 -27.92 13.60
C PHE A 14 5.30 -28.82 13.84
N SER A 15 4.09 -28.27 13.69
CA SER A 15 2.88 -29.07 13.78
C SER A 15 2.84 -30.14 12.67
N ARG A 16 2.27 -31.31 12.98
CA ARG A 16 2.05 -32.39 11.99
C ARG A 16 1.27 -31.89 10.76
N THR A 17 0.34 -30.95 10.95
CA THR A 17 -0.45 -30.37 9.86
C THR A 17 0.39 -29.46 8.96
N THR A 18 1.33 -28.69 9.51
CA THR A 18 2.30 -27.92 8.73
C THR A 18 3.16 -28.82 7.86
N ILE A 19 3.75 -29.87 8.45
CA ILE A 19 4.60 -30.83 7.72
C ILE A 19 3.80 -31.53 6.63
N SER A 20 2.59 -32.01 6.93
CA SER A 20 1.72 -32.64 5.94
C SER A 20 1.40 -31.70 4.78
N ARG A 21 1.00 -30.44 5.06
CA ARG A 21 0.71 -29.45 4.01
C ARG A 21 1.91 -29.18 3.11
N VAL A 22 3.09 -28.98 3.70
CA VAL A 22 4.34 -28.73 2.95
C VAL A 22 4.71 -29.95 2.10
N TYR A 23 4.60 -31.16 2.65
CA TYR A 23 4.88 -32.39 1.90
C TYR A 23 3.92 -32.59 0.72
N HIS A 24 2.62 -32.32 0.90
CA HIS A 24 1.65 -32.36 -0.18
C HIS A 24 1.95 -31.29 -1.25
N GLU A 25 2.21 -30.04 -0.88
CA GLU A 25 2.58 -28.98 -1.84
C GLU A 25 3.85 -29.34 -2.62
N TYR A 26 4.86 -29.89 -1.95
CA TYR A 26 6.10 -30.35 -2.59
C TYR A 26 5.85 -31.52 -3.55
N ARG A 27 5.08 -32.53 -3.14
CA ARG A 27 4.77 -33.70 -3.97
C ARG A 27 4.02 -33.32 -5.25
N GLU A 28 3.10 -32.36 -5.17
CA GLU A 28 2.31 -31.91 -6.33
C GLU A 28 3.10 -30.95 -7.23
N SER A 29 3.85 -30.00 -6.66
CA SER A 29 4.48 -28.91 -7.42
C SER A 29 5.97 -29.09 -7.70
N GLY A 30 6.65 -29.99 -6.99
CA GLY A 30 8.11 -30.14 -6.99
C GLY A 30 8.87 -28.95 -6.38
N LYS A 31 8.18 -27.94 -5.85
CA LYS A 31 8.77 -26.70 -5.35
C LYS A 31 8.88 -26.75 -3.83
N THR A 32 10.03 -26.31 -3.32
CA THR A 32 10.27 -26.13 -1.88
C THR A 32 9.77 -24.79 -1.36
N SER A 33 9.53 -23.83 -2.26
CA SER A 33 9.02 -22.50 -1.95
C SER A 33 7.59 -22.30 -2.39
N ASN A 34 6.80 -21.73 -1.50
CA ASN A 34 5.45 -21.26 -1.73
C ASN A 34 5.50 -19.78 -2.16
N LEU A 35 5.57 -19.49 -3.47
CA LEU A 35 5.34 -18.13 -3.98
C LEU A 35 3.84 -17.90 -4.18
N ARG A 36 3.07 -17.94 -3.08
CA ARG A 36 1.69 -17.45 -3.15
C ARG A 36 1.73 -15.93 -3.25
N HIS A 37 1.37 -15.39 -4.41
CA HIS A 37 1.13 -13.95 -4.55
C HIS A 37 -0.02 -13.56 -3.62
N ARG A 38 0.31 -13.01 -2.44
CA ARG A 38 -0.67 -12.36 -1.58
C ARG A 38 -1.08 -11.05 -2.23
N CYS A 39 -2.13 -11.08 -3.04
CA CYS A 39 -2.82 -9.88 -3.46
C CYS A 39 -3.56 -9.34 -2.22
N GLY A 40 -2.90 -8.46 -1.47
CA GLY A 40 -3.54 -7.77 -0.35
C GLY A 40 -4.82 -7.04 -0.77
N ARG A 41 -5.47 -6.37 0.19
CA ARG A 41 -6.69 -5.60 -0.10
C ARG A 41 -6.45 -4.59 -1.23
N LYS A 42 -7.34 -4.57 -2.22
CA LYS A 42 -7.29 -3.61 -3.35
C LYS A 42 -7.36 -2.17 -2.83
N LYS A 43 -6.64 -1.26 -3.48
CA LYS A 43 -6.71 0.19 -3.22
C LYS A 43 -8.10 0.71 -3.60
N ILE A 44 -8.62 1.66 -2.81
CA ILE A 44 -9.91 2.32 -3.09
C ILE A 44 -9.80 3.21 -4.33
N MET A 45 -8.67 3.92 -4.48
CA MET A 45 -8.41 4.76 -5.64
C MET A 45 -7.86 3.92 -6.79
N GLN A 46 -8.54 3.96 -7.92
CA GLN A 46 -8.11 3.34 -9.18
C GLN A 46 -7.30 4.32 -10.03
N GLU A 47 -6.76 3.84 -11.15
CA GLU A 47 -5.96 4.67 -12.07
C GLU A 47 -6.77 5.85 -12.64
N ARG A 48 -8.06 5.63 -12.94
CA ARG A 48 -8.96 6.69 -13.41
C ARG A 48 -9.14 7.80 -12.34
N ASP A 49 -9.24 7.41 -11.08
CA ASP A 49 -9.37 8.33 -9.95
C ASP A 49 -8.09 9.14 -9.78
N GLN A 50 -6.92 8.51 -9.90
CA GLN A 50 -5.63 9.18 -9.86
C GLN A 50 -5.46 10.20 -11.01
N ARG A 51 -5.90 9.86 -12.23
CA ARG A 51 -5.93 10.78 -13.37
C ARG A 51 -6.86 11.97 -13.14
N ARG A 52 -8.01 11.76 -12.48
CA ARG A 52 -8.93 12.86 -12.11
C ARG A 52 -8.33 13.73 -11.01
N LEU A 53 -7.77 13.12 -9.97
CA LEU A 53 -7.11 13.82 -8.87
C LEU A 53 -5.95 14.70 -9.37
N THR A 54 -5.16 14.18 -10.32
CA THR A 54 -4.08 14.94 -10.98
C THR A 54 -4.60 16.20 -11.68
N ARG A 55 -5.78 16.12 -12.33
CA ARG A 55 -6.41 17.29 -12.98
C ARG A 55 -6.87 18.32 -11.96
N ILE A 56 -7.48 17.89 -10.86
CA ILE A 56 -7.92 18.78 -9.77
C ILE A 56 -6.73 19.54 -9.16
N ILE A 57 -5.65 18.83 -8.83
CA ILE A 57 -4.43 19.43 -8.26
C ILE A 57 -3.78 20.41 -9.23
N LYS A 58 -3.75 20.10 -10.54
CA LYS A 58 -3.17 20.99 -11.55
C LYS A 58 -4.02 22.23 -11.81
N ARG A 59 -5.34 22.15 -11.65
CA ARG A 59 -6.27 23.28 -11.79
C ARG A 59 -6.05 24.31 -10.69
N ASP A 60 -5.96 23.87 -9.44
CA ASP A 60 -5.65 24.75 -8.30
C ASP A 60 -4.49 24.19 -7.48
N ARG A 61 -3.27 24.67 -7.79
CA ARG A 61 -2.05 24.29 -7.06
C ARG A 61 -2.00 24.86 -5.63
N ARG A 62 -2.93 25.76 -5.27
CA ARG A 62 -3.04 26.38 -3.95
C ARG A 62 -4.07 25.77 -3.03
N ALA A 63 -4.92 24.89 -3.56
CA ALA A 63 -5.92 24.19 -2.76
C ALA A 63 -5.29 23.35 -1.63
N THR A 64 -5.95 23.39 -0.47
CA THR A 64 -5.61 22.56 0.68
C THR A 64 -6.13 21.14 0.52
N LEU A 65 -5.58 20.17 1.26
CA LEU A 65 -6.01 18.77 1.20
C LEU A 65 -7.53 18.59 1.41
N PRO A 66 -8.19 19.24 2.39
CA PRO A 66 -9.63 19.14 2.57
C PRO A 66 -10.42 19.70 1.38
N GLN A 67 -9.96 20.81 0.79
CA GLN A 67 -10.61 21.40 -0.40
C GLN A 67 -10.51 20.47 -1.61
N ILE A 68 -9.34 19.87 -1.83
CA ILE A 68 -9.13 18.87 -2.90
C ILE A 68 -10.01 17.65 -2.66
N ALA A 69 -10.10 17.17 -1.42
CA ALA A 69 -10.94 16.03 -1.07
C ALA A 69 -12.44 16.34 -1.28
N ALA A 70 -12.88 17.55 -0.94
CA ALA A 70 -14.26 17.99 -1.16
C ALA A 70 -14.60 18.07 -2.66
N ASP A 71 -13.74 18.72 -3.47
CA ASP A 71 -13.93 18.80 -4.94
C ASP A 71 -13.88 17.41 -5.59
N PHE A 72 -13.00 16.53 -5.09
CA PHE A 72 -12.99 15.15 -5.56
C PHE A 72 -14.29 14.43 -5.19
N ASN A 73 -14.72 14.46 -3.92
CA ASN A 73 -15.88 13.73 -3.46
C ASN A 73 -17.22 14.31 -3.96
N ALA A 74 -17.24 15.52 -4.52
CA ALA A 74 -18.44 16.12 -5.12
C ALA A 74 -18.97 15.39 -6.37
N GLY A 75 -18.22 14.44 -6.93
CA GLY A 75 -18.63 13.69 -8.14
C GLY A 75 -18.94 12.21 -7.89
N PRO A 76 -18.02 11.43 -7.29
CA PRO A 76 -18.19 9.98 -7.10
C PRO A 76 -19.26 9.63 -6.06
N SER A 77 -19.88 8.45 -6.23
CA SER A 77 -20.77 7.86 -5.23
C SER A 77 -20.05 7.33 -3.99
N THR A 78 -18.73 7.16 -4.06
CA THR A 78 -17.91 6.67 -2.95
C THR A 78 -17.05 7.78 -2.38
N ASN A 79 -17.29 8.11 -1.10
CA ASN A 79 -16.50 9.08 -0.38
C ASN A 79 -15.14 8.49 0.00
N VAL A 80 -14.08 9.20 -0.38
CA VAL A 80 -12.71 8.86 -0.02
C VAL A 80 -12.26 9.75 1.14
N SER A 81 -11.63 9.15 2.14
CA SER A 81 -11.12 9.91 3.30
C SER A 81 -9.97 10.84 2.91
N VAL A 82 -9.85 11.98 3.59
CA VAL A 82 -8.73 12.93 3.41
C VAL A 82 -7.37 12.23 3.56
N ARG A 83 -7.26 11.27 4.48
CA ARG A 83 -6.02 10.51 4.71
C ARG A 83 -5.66 9.62 3.51
N THR A 84 -6.66 9.04 2.86
CA THR A 84 -6.47 8.25 1.63
C THR A 84 -6.02 9.14 0.47
N PHE A 85 -6.57 10.35 0.35
CA PHE A 85 -6.09 11.35 -0.62
C PHE A 85 -4.63 11.71 -0.38
N GLN A 86 -4.28 12.08 0.85
CA GLN A 86 -2.91 12.46 1.19
C GLN A 86 -1.90 11.37 0.80
N ARG A 87 -2.19 10.10 1.11
CA ARG A 87 -1.35 8.96 0.71
C ARG A 87 -1.22 8.85 -0.80
N ASN A 88 -2.33 8.93 -1.55
CA ASN A 88 -2.28 8.85 -3.02
C ASN A 88 -1.51 10.03 -3.63
N ILE A 89 -1.66 11.24 -3.10
CA ILE A 89 -0.94 12.43 -3.55
C ILE A 89 0.57 12.23 -3.41
N ILE A 90 1.00 11.71 -2.26
CA ILE A 90 2.42 11.40 -1.99
C ILE A 90 2.91 10.26 -2.89
N ASP A 91 2.14 9.16 -3.03
CA ASP A 91 2.47 8.03 -3.91
C ASP A 91 2.63 8.48 -5.37
N MET A 92 1.82 9.44 -5.82
CA MET A 92 1.90 10.05 -7.16
C MET A 92 3.04 11.07 -7.31
N GLY A 93 3.79 11.38 -6.24
CA GLY A 93 4.94 12.27 -6.27
C GLY A 93 4.65 13.75 -6.01
N PHE A 94 3.40 14.12 -5.68
CA PHE A 94 3.10 15.48 -5.26
C PHE A 94 3.58 15.74 -3.83
N ARG A 95 4.20 16.89 -3.61
CA ARG A 95 4.71 17.30 -2.29
C ARG A 95 4.22 18.70 -1.94
N SER A 96 4.33 19.05 -0.67
CA SER A 96 4.11 20.42 -0.22
C SER A 96 5.09 21.36 -0.94
N ARG A 97 4.63 22.60 -1.16
CA ARG A 97 5.49 23.65 -1.71
C ARG A 97 6.54 24.03 -0.67
N ARG A 98 7.78 24.15 -1.12
CA ARG A 98 8.91 24.62 -0.29
C ARG A 98 9.14 26.11 -0.59
N PRO A 99 9.39 26.95 0.44
CA PRO A 99 9.85 28.31 0.21
C PRO A 99 11.14 28.30 -0.61
N THR A 100 11.23 29.14 -1.65
CA THR A 100 12.45 29.29 -2.44
C THR A 100 13.51 30.10 -1.68
N HIS A 101 13.07 31.07 -0.89
CA HIS A 101 13.92 31.88 -0.02
C HIS A 101 13.37 31.83 1.40
N VAL A 102 14.26 31.55 2.36
CA VAL A 102 13.99 31.75 3.77
C VAL A 102 14.41 33.16 4.15
N PRO A 103 13.63 33.89 4.98
CA PRO A 103 14.04 35.21 5.43
C PRO A 103 15.33 35.10 6.25
N LEU A 104 16.27 36.03 6.03
CA LEU A 104 17.44 36.19 6.88
C LEU A 104 16.95 36.67 8.26
N MET A 105 17.09 35.80 9.26
CA MET A 105 16.76 36.12 10.64
C MET A 105 17.91 36.95 11.23
N THR A 106 17.83 38.27 11.17
CA THR A 106 18.69 39.15 11.96
C THR A 106 18.10 39.25 13.36
N ALA A 107 18.88 38.87 14.38
CA ALA A 107 18.50 39.08 15.77
C ALA A 107 18.13 40.56 15.98
N ARG A 108 16.91 40.81 16.45
CA ARG A 108 16.56 42.12 16.98
C ARG A 108 17.11 42.16 18.41
N TYR A 109 18.05 43.06 18.65
CA TYR A 109 18.49 43.46 19.98
C TYR A 109 17.33 44.11 20.74
#